data_AF-V6TIT6-F1
#
_entry.id   AF-V6TIT6-F1
#
_cell.length_a   1.000
_cell.length_b   1.000
_cell.length_c   1.000
_cell.angle_alpha   90.00
_cell.angle_beta   90.00
_cell.angle_gamma   90.00
#
_symmetry.space_group_name_H-M   'P 1'
#
loop_
_entity.id
_entity.type
_entity.pdbx_description
1 polymer ?
#
loop_
_entity_poly.entity_id
_entity_poly.type
_entity_poly.pdbx_seq_one_letter_code
_entity_poly.pdbx_strand_id
1 'polypeptide(L)'
;MATQTKSAITLRGSTAIVAEYFAYSINSILYLRGIYGQDSFMSQQKYGLPLMVAKDPALSKYLGEVLQRVAEWLMSGKVQKLVMVLLPIGGSEPIEKWEFNVENEGVQAGATSSKPEADVQREIQAILRQINASVSFLPVISDPVTFDIMIYTDAAVPTPAEWEECPGRDHVHNAVEVKFRDFSTKIHKVDTAVIYKSGEEAL
;
A
#
# COMPACT_ATOMS: atom_id res chain seq x y z
N MET A 1 33.38 7.75 -25.50
CA MET A 1 31.94 7.60 -25.27
C MET A 1 31.76 6.67 -24.07
N ALA A 2 31.30 7.18 -22.94
CA ALA A 2 31.09 6.38 -21.74
C ALA A 2 29.73 5.68 -21.84
N THR A 3 29.75 4.35 -21.83
CA THR A 3 28.60 3.47 -21.80
C THR A 3 27.76 3.80 -20.56
N GLN A 4 26.58 4.39 -20.74
CA GLN A 4 25.57 4.49 -19.67
C GLN A 4 25.16 3.05 -19.31
N THR A 5 25.67 2.56 -18.19
CA THR A 5 25.13 1.40 -17.50
C THR A 5 23.67 1.70 -17.16
N LYS A 6 22.74 1.20 -17.98
CA LYS A 6 21.32 1.13 -17.58
C LYS A 6 21.28 0.26 -16.34
N SER A 7 21.10 0.88 -15.18
CA SER A 7 20.97 0.19 -13.89
C SER A 7 19.75 -0.71 -13.94
N ALA A 8 19.95 -2.00 -14.23
CA ALA A 8 18.87 -2.96 -14.28
C ALA A 8 18.25 -3.12 -12.89
N ILE A 9 16.93 -3.05 -12.77
CA ILE A 9 16.25 -3.23 -11.48
C ILE A 9 16.36 -4.72 -11.12
N THR A 10 17.07 -5.03 -10.04
CA THR A 10 17.17 -6.41 -9.52
C THR A 10 15.89 -6.79 -8.76
N LEU A 11 15.68 -8.08 -8.49
CA LEU A 11 14.61 -8.54 -7.59
C LEU A 11 14.61 -7.78 -6.26
N ARG A 12 15.78 -7.66 -5.61
CA ARG A 12 15.94 -6.90 -4.36
C ARG A 12 15.58 -5.42 -4.53
N GLY A 13 16.02 -4.81 -5.64
CA GLY A 13 15.68 -3.43 -5.96
C GLY A 13 14.17 -3.24 -6.16
N SER A 14 13.53 -4.15 -6.89
CA SER A 14 12.08 -4.14 -7.07
C SER A 14 11.34 -4.30 -5.75
N THR A 15 11.76 -5.22 -4.88
CA THR A 15 11.13 -5.40 -3.57
C THR A 15 11.26 -4.16 -2.71
N ALA A 16 12.43 -3.51 -2.71
CA ALA A 16 12.63 -2.26 -2.00
C ALA A 16 11.71 -1.15 -2.51
N ILE A 17 11.53 -1.03 -3.83
CA ILE A 17 10.63 -0.05 -4.46
C ILE A 17 9.17 -0.31 -4.04
N VAL A 18 8.71 -1.56 -4.10
CA VAL A 18 7.33 -1.92 -3.74
C VAL A 18 7.06 -1.72 -2.25
N ALA A 19 7.97 -2.15 -1.37
CA ALA A 19 7.84 -1.94 0.07
C ALA A 19 7.86 -0.44 0.43
N GLU A 20 8.71 0.35 -0.22
CA GLU A 20 8.73 1.81 -0.05
C GLU A 20 7.41 2.45 -0.50
N TYR A 21 6.88 2.02 -1.64
CA TYR A 21 5.59 2.48 -2.13
C TYR A 21 4.46 2.19 -1.12
N PHE A 22 4.40 0.98 -0.55
CA PHE A 22 3.43 0.65 0.50
C PHE A 22 3.60 1.53 1.73
N ALA A 23 4.84 1.78 2.16
CA ALA A 23 5.12 2.64 3.31
C ALA A 23 4.54 4.04 3.13
N TYR A 24 4.81 4.68 1.99
CA TYR A 24 4.30 6.03 1.71
C TYR A 24 2.79 6.04 1.48
N SER A 25 2.23 5.01 0.84
CA SER A 25 0.79 4.93 0.60
C SER A 25 0.02 4.77 1.90
N ILE A 26 0.43 3.86 2.78
CA ILE A 26 -0.19 3.64 4.09
C ILE A 26 -0.10 4.91 4.94
N ASN A 27 1.08 5.53 5.06
CA ASN A 27 1.20 6.78 5.82
C ASN A 27 0.34 7.91 5.24
N SER A 28 0.26 8.02 3.91
CA SER A 28 -0.58 9.02 3.25
C SER A 28 -2.06 8.76 3.55
N ILE A 29 -2.54 7.51 3.49
CA ILE A 29 -3.92 7.16 3.83
C ILE A 29 -4.22 7.48 5.30
N LEU A 30 -3.35 7.08 6.24
CA LEU A 30 -3.51 7.38 7.67
C LEU A 30 -3.65 8.88 7.93
N TYR A 31 -2.86 9.71 7.24
CA TYR A 31 -2.91 11.16 7.33
C TYR A 31 -4.18 11.74 6.68
N LEU A 32 -4.46 11.35 5.43
CA LEU A 32 -5.54 11.89 4.60
C LEU A 32 -6.94 11.56 5.16
N ARG A 33 -7.09 10.39 5.77
CA ARG A 33 -8.34 9.95 6.41
C ARG A 33 -8.43 10.36 7.88
N GLY A 34 -7.42 11.07 8.41
CA GLY A 34 -7.45 11.64 9.75
C GLY A 34 -7.43 10.60 10.87
N ILE A 35 -6.89 9.40 10.63
CA ILE A 35 -6.83 8.30 11.61
C ILE A 35 -5.93 8.67 12.78
N TYR A 36 -4.86 9.40 12.48
CA TYR A 36 -4.01 10.05 13.46
C TYR A 36 -4.06 11.56 13.24
N GLY A 37 -3.86 12.33 14.31
CA GLY A 37 -3.80 13.79 14.24
C GLY A 37 -2.70 14.27 13.29
N GLN A 38 -2.93 15.41 12.63
CA GLN A 38 -1.97 15.96 11.65
C GLN A 38 -0.58 16.22 12.27
N ASP A 39 -0.53 16.59 13.55
CA ASP A 39 0.70 16.83 14.29
C ASP A 39 1.58 15.57 14.44
N SER A 40 0.98 14.39 14.33
CA SER A 40 1.66 13.10 14.35
C SER A 40 2.40 12.77 13.05
N PHE A 41 2.34 13.63 12.03
CA PHE A 41 3.02 13.44 10.76
C PHE A 41 3.99 14.56 10.42
N MET A 42 5.05 14.22 9.69
CA MET A 42 5.96 15.17 9.07
C MET A 42 5.96 15.00 7.55
N SER A 43 6.16 16.11 6.86
CA SER A 43 6.35 16.13 5.41
C SER A 43 7.77 15.70 5.06
N GLN A 44 7.89 14.75 4.13
CA GLN A 44 9.14 14.28 3.54
C GLN A 44 9.05 14.37 2.02
N GLN A 45 10.10 14.92 1.39
CA GLN A 45 10.14 15.00 -0.07
C GLN A 45 10.56 13.66 -0.68
N LYS A 46 9.66 13.04 -1.44
CA LYS A 46 9.92 11.78 -2.14
C LYS A 46 9.09 11.70 -3.43
N TYR A 47 9.66 11.10 -4.48
CA TYR A 47 9.05 11.04 -5.82
C TYR A 47 8.64 12.43 -6.36
N GLY A 48 9.34 13.48 -5.94
CA GLY A 48 9.00 14.87 -6.27
C GLY A 48 7.68 15.36 -5.68
N LEU A 49 7.21 14.76 -4.58
CA LEU A 49 6.01 15.14 -3.84
C LEU A 49 6.33 15.28 -2.34
N PRO A 50 5.67 16.23 -1.64
CA PRO A 50 5.66 16.23 -0.19
C PRO A 50 4.72 15.12 0.31
N LEU A 51 5.28 14.04 0.83
CA LEU A 51 4.53 12.91 1.38
C LEU A 51 4.57 12.95 2.90
N MET A 52 3.49 12.50 3.54
CA MET A 52 3.40 12.47 5.00
C MET A 52 3.94 11.15 5.53
N VAL A 53 4.73 11.22 6.61
CA VAL A 53 5.28 10.07 7.32
C VAL A 53 5.04 10.24 8.82
N ALA A 54 4.65 9.17 9.50
CA ALA A 54 4.42 9.17 10.93
C ALA A 54 5.67 9.59 11.72
N LYS A 55 5.48 10.45 12.73
CA LYS A 55 6.49 10.80 13.75
C LYS A 55 6.40 9.90 14.97
N ASP A 56 5.22 9.34 15.22
CA ASP A 56 4.98 8.48 16.37
C ASP A 56 5.90 7.24 16.29
N PRO A 57 6.78 7.01 17.29
CA PRO A 57 7.72 5.89 17.26
C PRO A 57 7.04 4.52 17.30
N ALA A 58 5.90 4.39 17.99
CA ALA A 58 5.16 3.14 18.08
C ALA A 58 4.50 2.80 16.74
N LEU A 59 3.86 3.79 16.09
CA LEU A 59 3.31 3.60 14.75
C LEU A 59 4.40 3.31 13.72
N SER A 60 5.51 4.06 13.78
CA SER A 60 6.65 3.84 12.87
C SER A 60 7.27 2.44 13.05
N LYS A 61 7.37 1.97 14.30
CA LYS A 61 7.84 0.63 14.61
C LYS A 61 6.89 -0.43 14.07
N TYR A 62 5.59 -0.29 14.33
CA TYR A 62 4.55 -1.21 13.85
C TYR A 62 4.57 -1.32 12.32
N LEU A 63 4.54 -0.18 11.62
CA LEU A 63 4.62 -0.16 10.15
C LEU A 63 5.95 -0.75 9.65
N GLY A 64 7.06 -0.49 10.34
CA GLY A 64 8.36 -1.07 10.02
C GLY A 64 8.37 -2.60 10.10
N GLU A 65 7.80 -3.17 11.16
CA GLU A 65 7.68 -4.63 11.35
C GLU A 65 6.79 -5.26 10.25
N VAL A 66 5.66 -4.63 9.93
CA VAL A 66 4.77 -5.06 8.85
C VAL A 66 5.49 -5.04 7.50
N LEU A 67 6.12 -3.93 7.15
CA LEU A 67 6.80 -3.76 5.86
C LEU A 67 8.02 -4.66 5.72
N GLN A 68 8.72 -4.97 6.81
CA GLN A 68 9.81 -5.94 6.79
C GLN A 68 9.29 -7.33 6.39
N ARG A 69 8.17 -7.79 6.95
CA ARG A 69 7.55 -9.07 6.59
C ARG A 69 7.07 -9.08 5.13
N VAL A 70 6.44 -7.99 4.69
CA VAL A 70 6.03 -7.83 3.29
C VAL A 70 7.24 -7.94 2.36
N ALA A 71 8.37 -7.30 2.69
CA ALA A 71 9.59 -7.38 1.87
C ALA A 71 10.15 -8.81 1.80
N GLU A 72 10.14 -9.56 2.91
CA GLU A 72 10.56 -10.97 2.95
C GLU A 72 9.68 -11.85 2.04
N TRP A 73 8.37 -11.64 2.06
CA TRP A 73 7.43 -12.40 1.22
C TRP A 73 7.43 -11.95 -0.25
N LEU A 74 7.66 -10.67 -0.55
CA LEU A 74 7.86 -10.17 -1.91
C LEU A 74 9.12 -10.78 -2.54
N MET A 75 10.23 -10.86 -1.80
CA MET A 75 11.46 -11.52 -2.26
C MET A 75 11.24 -12.98 -2.66
N SER A 76 10.26 -13.65 -2.07
CA SER A 76 9.91 -15.04 -2.34
C SER A 76 8.71 -15.21 -3.28
N GLY A 77 8.13 -14.10 -3.77
CA GLY A 77 7.01 -14.11 -4.71
C GLY A 77 5.71 -14.64 -4.11
N LYS A 78 5.57 -14.56 -2.78
CA LYS A 78 4.48 -15.17 -2.01
C LYS A 78 3.35 -14.19 -1.69
N VAL A 79 3.55 -12.89 -1.90
CA VAL A 79 2.52 -11.87 -1.66
C VAL A 79 1.62 -11.78 -2.89
N GLN A 80 0.31 -11.89 -2.67
CA GLN A 80 -0.72 -11.69 -3.70
C GLN A 80 -1.36 -10.31 -3.60
N LYS A 81 -1.65 -9.85 -2.38
CA LYS A 81 -2.19 -8.50 -2.13
C LYS A 81 -1.92 -8.04 -0.70
N LEU A 82 -1.77 -6.73 -0.53
CA LEU A 82 -1.81 -6.06 0.77
C LEU A 82 -3.14 -5.30 0.86
N VAL A 83 -3.84 -5.45 1.97
CA VAL A 83 -5.14 -4.81 2.20
C VAL A 83 -5.07 -4.02 3.49
N MET A 84 -5.46 -2.75 3.43
CA MET A 84 -5.66 -1.89 4.60
C MET A 84 -7.14 -1.55 4.71
N VAL A 85 -7.76 -1.87 5.83
CA VAL A 85 -9.19 -1.58 6.08
C VAL A 85 -9.34 -0.54 7.16
N LEU A 86 -10.36 0.31 7.03
CA LEU A 86 -10.78 1.26 8.05
C LEU A 86 -12.08 0.76 8.67
N LEU A 87 -12.09 0.61 9.99
CA LEU A 87 -13.25 0.15 10.74
C LEU A 87 -13.70 1.21 11.74
N PRO A 88 -15.01 1.43 11.94
CA PRO A 88 -15.50 2.27 13.01
C PRO A 88 -15.20 1.62 14.36
N ILE A 89 -14.85 2.42 15.37
CA ILE A 89 -14.61 1.92 16.72
C ILE A 89 -15.87 1.20 17.24
N GLY A 90 -15.74 -0.08 17.56
CA GLY A 90 -16.85 -0.92 18.04
C GLY A 90 -17.70 -1.57 16.95
N GLY A 91 -17.41 -1.30 15.67
CA GLY A 91 -18.02 -2.01 14.54
C GLY A 91 -17.17 -3.17 14.04
N SER A 92 -17.83 -4.12 13.38
CA SER A 92 -17.19 -5.27 12.73
C SER A 92 -17.06 -5.14 11.22
N GLU A 93 -17.72 -4.14 10.62
CA GLU A 93 -17.74 -3.94 9.18
C GLU A 93 -16.80 -2.80 8.75
N PRO A 94 -15.88 -3.05 7.81
CA PRO A 94 -15.03 -2.00 7.26
C PRO A 94 -15.85 -1.02 6.42
N ILE A 95 -15.61 0.28 6.62
CA ILE A 95 -16.24 1.36 5.83
C ILE A 95 -15.45 1.67 4.55
N GLU A 96 -14.15 1.39 4.59
CA GLU A 96 -13.20 1.70 3.53
C GLU A 96 -12.11 0.64 3.51
N LYS A 97 -11.73 0.22 2.32
CA LYS A 97 -10.73 -0.81 2.08
C LYS A 97 -9.81 -0.34 0.95
N TRP A 98 -8.53 -0.29 1.25
CA TRP A 98 -7.46 -0.04 0.29
C TRP A 98 -6.82 -1.36 -0.07
N GLU A 99 -6.88 -1.73 -1.35
CA GLU A 99 -6.28 -2.94 -1.89
C GLU A 99 -5.08 -2.58 -2.75
N PHE A 100 -3.97 -3.26 -2.47
CA PHE A 100 -2.74 -3.20 -3.25
C PHE A 100 -2.45 -4.62 -3.76
N ASN A 101 -2.90 -4.91 -4.97
CA ASN A 101 -2.71 -6.21 -5.60
C ASN A 101 -1.30 -6.29 -6.17
N VAL A 102 -0.61 -7.41 -5.93
CA VAL A 102 0.76 -7.67 -6.37
C VAL A 102 0.77 -8.83 -7.34
N GLU A 103 1.12 -8.55 -8.59
CA GLU A 103 1.39 -9.55 -9.60
C GLU A 103 2.90 -9.84 -9.65
N ASN A 104 3.27 -11.10 -9.39
CA ASN A 104 4.65 -11.57 -9.43
C ASN A 104 5.03 -11.97 -10.88
N GLU A 105 5.43 -10.99 -11.70
CA GLU A 105 5.72 -11.18 -13.14
C GLU A 105 7.02 -11.96 -13.41
N GLY A 106 8.03 -11.84 -12.54
CA GLY A 106 9.39 -12.32 -12.81
C GLY A 106 10.21 -12.67 -11.57
N VAL A 107 9.56 -13.11 -10.49
CA VAL A 107 10.23 -13.39 -9.22
C VAL A 107 11.08 -14.67 -9.33
N GLN A 108 12.35 -14.49 -9.69
CA GLN A 108 13.36 -15.56 -9.74
C GLN A 108 14.70 -15.05 -9.18
N ALA A 109 15.49 -15.97 -8.64
CA ALA A 109 16.83 -15.64 -8.16
C ALA A 109 17.71 -15.13 -9.32
N GLY A 110 18.16 -13.88 -9.24
CA GLY A 110 18.93 -13.23 -10.31
C GLY A 110 18.08 -12.48 -11.35
N ALA A 111 16.76 -12.34 -11.14
CA ALA A 111 15.91 -11.53 -12.01
C ALA A 111 16.40 -10.08 -12.07
N THR A 112 16.54 -9.59 -13.31
CA THR A 112 16.90 -8.20 -13.61
C THR A 112 15.95 -7.67 -14.67
N SER A 113 15.47 -6.44 -14.46
CA SER A 113 14.59 -5.74 -15.36
C SER A 113 15.35 -4.64 -16.09
N SER A 114 15.07 -4.50 -17.39
CA SER A 114 15.64 -3.45 -18.24
C SER A 114 14.91 -2.11 -18.12
N LYS A 115 13.85 -2.04 -17.31
CA LYS A 115 13.06 -0.81 -17.12
C LYS A 115 13.86 0.23 -16.31
N PRO A 116 13.96 1.49 -16.77
CA PRO A 116 14.61 2.53 -15.99
C PRO A 116 13.87 2.82 -14.68
N GLU A 117 14.61 2.95 -13.59
CA GLU A 117 14.04 3.29 -12.28
C GLU A 117 13.27 4.62 -12.31
N ALA A 118 13.74 5.60 -13.10
CA ALA A 118 13.08 6.89 -13.25
C ALA A 118 11.64 6.78 -13.80
N ASP A 119 11.38 5.80 -14.67
CA ASP A 119 10.03 5.60 -15.22
C ASP A 119 9.11 4.96 -14.17
N VAL A 120 9.63 4.02 -13.39
CA VAL A 120 8.92 3.44 -12.24
C VAL A 120 8.59 4.52 -11.20
N GLN A 121 9.53 5.41 -10.89
CA GLN A 121 9.31 6.52 -9.97
C GLN A 121 8.21 7.49 -10.45
N ARG A 122 8.11 7.73 -11.77
CA ARG A 122 7.04 8.56 -12.36
C ARG A 122 5.67 7.88 -12.27
N GLU A 123 5.61 6.57 -12.48
CA GLU A 123 4.39 5.79 -12.31
C GLU A 123 3.91 5.85 -10.85
N ILE A 124 4.81 5.60 -9.90
CA ILE A 124 4.53 5.71 -8.46
C ILE A 124 4.07 7.13 -8.10
N GLN A 125 4.74 8.16 -8.62
CA GLN A 125 4.34 9.56 -8.41
C GLN A 125 2.89 9.81 -8.87
N ALA A 126 2.49 9.27 -10.01
CA ALA A 126 1.13 9.44 -10.52
C ALA A 126 0.10 8.79 -9.58
N ILE A 127 0.38 7.59 -9.06
CA ILE A 127 -0.51 6.88 -8.14
C ILE A 127 -0.63 7.62 -6.81
N LEU A 128 0.49 8.07 -6.23
CA LEU A 128 0.47 8.85 -4.99
C LEU A 128 -0.34 10.15 -5.11
N ARG A 129 -0.29 10.80 -6.29
CA ARG A 129 -1.16 11.95 -6.57
C ARG A 129 -2.63 11.56 -6.63
N GLN A 130 -2.96 10.40 -7.19
CA GLN A 130 -4.34 9.91 -7.20
C GLN A 130 -4.84 9.56 -5.79
N ILE A 131 -3.99 8.95 -4.94
CA ILE A 131 -4.31 8.71 -3.53
C ILE A 131 -4.60 10.04 -2.83
N ASN A 132 -3.76 11.06 -3.01
CA ASN A 132 -4.00 12.39 -2.42
C ASN A 132 -5.29 13.04 -2.95
N ALA A 133 -5.59 12.87 -4.25
CA ALA A 133 -6.82 13.38 -4.84
C ALA A 133 -8.08 12.61 -4.40
N SER A 134 -7.93 11.37 -3.94
CA SER A 134 -9.05 10.48 -3.63
C SER A 134 -9.97 11.01 -2.53
N VAL A 135 -9.40 11.72 -1.56
CA VAL A 135 -10.14 12.33 -0.44
C VAL A 135 -11.27 13.25 -0.93
N SER A 136 -11.14 13.85 -2.11
CA SER A 136 -12.16 14.76 -2.66
C SER A 136 -13.46 14.06 -3.08
N PHE A 137 -13.42 12.75 -3.37
CA PHE A 137 -14.59 11.98 -3.77
C PHE A 137 -14.97 10.88 -2.77
N LEU A 138 -14.10 10.56 -1.81
CA LEU A 138 -14.41 9.61 -0.75
C LEU A 138 -15.37 10.24 0.27
N PRO A 139 -16.33 9.48 0.83
CA PRO A 139 -17.22 9.96 1.88
C PRO A 139 -16.45 10.53 3.07
N VAL A 140 -17.02 11.54 3.71
CA VAL A 140 -16.46 12.10 4.95
C VAL A 140 -16.67 11.10 6.08
N ILE A 141 -15.59 10.81 6.81
CA ILE A 141 -15.64 9.96 8.01
C ILE A 141 -15.97 10.87 9.20
N SER A 142 -17.16 10.69 9.78
CA SER A 142 -17.60 11.44 10.97
C SER A 142 -17.09 10.84 12.28
N ASP A 143 -17.07 9.52 12.35
CA ASP A 143 -16.79 8.77 13.57
C ASP A 143 -15.32 8.36 13.65
N PRO A 144 -14.76 8.23 14.86
CA PRO A 144 -13.39 7.75 15.00
C PRO A 144 -13.27 6.32 14.47
N VAL A 145 -12.25 6.10 13.63
CA VAL A 145 -11.97 4.82 12.98
C VAL A 145 -10.63 4.27 13.42
N THR A 146 -10.53 2.94 13.44
CA THR A 146 -9.27 2.20 13.53
C THR A 146 -8.88 1.69 12.14
N PHE A 147 -7.65 1.23 12.00
CA PHE A 147 -7.19 0.58 10.78
C PHE A 147 -6.59 -0.79 11.10
N ASP A 148 -6.81 -1.75 10.21
CA ASP A 148 -6.13 -3.04 10.23
C ASP A 148 -5.40 -3.26 8.90
N ILE A 149 -4.25 -3.92 8.94
CA ILE A 149 -3.49 -4.31 7.75
C ILE A 149 -3.48 -5.83 7.65
N MET A 150 -3.88 -6.34 6.49
CA MET A 150 -3.90 -7.75 6.15
C MET A 150 -3.01 -7.98 4.94
N ILE A 151 -2.26 -9.08 4.97
CA ILE A 151 -1.40 -9.48 3.85
C ILE A 151 -1.88 -10.84 3.39
N TYR A 152 -2.26 -10.91 2.11
CA TYR A 152 -2.64 -12.15 1.47
C TYR A 152 -1.42 -12.78 0.86
N THR A 153 -1.13 -13.99 1.31
CA THR A 153 -0.03 -14.80 0.81
C THR A 153 -0.54 -16.13 0.30
N ASP A 154 0.31 -16.88 -0.40
CA ASP A 154 0.00 -18.25 -0.79
C ASP A 154 -0.28 -19.12 0.44
N ALA A 155 -1.24 -20.05 0.33
CA ALA A 155 -1.62 -20.95 1.43
C ALA A 155 -0.48 -21.85 1.98
N ALA A 156 0.67 -21.89 1.29
CA ALA A 156 1.85 -22.64 1.69
C ALA A 156 2.78 -21.86 2.65
N VAL A 157 2.48 -20.60 2.97
CA VAL A 157 3.29 -19.78 3.88
C VAL A 157 2.86 -20.02 5.32
N PRO A 158 3.76 -20.43 6.23
CA PRO A 158 3.41 -20.57 7.64
C PRO A 158 3.16 -19.19 8.25
N THR A 159 2.06 -19.07 8.99
CA THR A 159 1.71 -17.85 9.73
C THR A 159 2.70 -17.64 10.88
N PRO A 160 3.45 -16.51 10.90
CA PRO A 160 4.38 -16.21 12.01
C PRO A 160 3.64 -16.06 13.34
N ALA A 161 4.34 -16.22 14.46
CA ALA A 161 3.73 -16.17 15.80
C ALA A 161 3.12 -14.80 16.15
N GLU A 162 3.60 -13.73 15.52
CA GLU A 162 3.09 -12.36 15.72
C GLU A 162 1.88 -12.04 14.82
N TRP A 163 1.46 -12.96 13.97
CA TRP A 163 0.38 -12.78 12.99
C TRP A 163 -0.73 -13.79 13.22
N GLU A 164 -1.95 -13.40 12.85
CA GLU A 164 -3.13 -14.26 12.94
C GLU A 164 -3.84 -14.32 11.58
N GLU A 165 -4.37 -15.50 11.24
CA GLU A 165 -5.21 -15.67 10.06
C GLU A 165 -6.59 -15.04 10.32
N CYS A 166 -6.92 -14.00 9.53
CA CYS A 166 -8.17 -13.26 9.68
C CYS A 166 -9.07 -13.43 8.43
N PRO A 167 -9.85 -14.51 8.31
CA PRO A 167 -10.74 -14.70 7.17
C PRO A 167 -11.91 -13.71 7.20
N GLY A 168 -12.16 -13.03 6.08
CA GLY A 168 -13.40 -12.28 5.84
C GLY A 168 -13.52 -10.90 6.51
N ARG A 169 -12.48 -10.42 7.19
CA ARG A 169 -12.46 -9.09 7.84
C ARG A 169 -12.36 -7.92 6.85
N ASP A 170 -12.19 -8.20 5.56
CA ASP A 170 -12.03 -7.23 4.48
C ASP A 170 -13.27 -7.05 3.60
N HIS A 171 -14.40 -7.67 3.95
CA HIS A 171 -15.61 -7.55 3.16
C HIS A 171 -16.35 -6.23 3.46
N VAL A 172 -16.45 -5.36 2.46
CA VAL A 172 -17.23 -4.12 2.53
C VAL A 172 -18.58 -4.36 1.83
N HIS A 173 -19.69 -4.18 2.54
CA HIS A 173 -21.03 -4.28 1.97
C HIS A 173 -21.43 -2.99 1.23
N ASN A 174 -22.21 -3.12 0.15
CA ASN A 174 -22.70 -2.01 -0.68
C ASN A 174 -21.59 -1.07 -1.17
N ALA A 175 -20.52 -1.65 -1.71
CA ALA A 175 -19.28 -0.94 -1.96
C ALA A 175 -19.15 -0.41 -3.39
N VAL A 176 -18.51 0.75 -3.52
CA VAL A 176 -18.04 1.31 -4.78
C VAL A 176 -16.53 1.10 -4.86
N GLU A 177 -16.06 0.50 -5.96
CA GLU A 177 -14.65 0.32 -6.24
C GLU A 177 -14.14 1.42 -7.18
N VAL A 178 -13.03 2.06 -6.79
CA VAL A 178 -12.29 3.00 -7.62
C VAL A 178 -10.88 2.46 -7.81
N LYS A 179 -10.53 2.15 -9.06
CA LYS A 179 -9.20 1.68 -9.44
C LYS A 179 -8.30 2.87 -9.78
N PHE A 180 -7.10 2.86 -9.21
CA PHE A 180 -6.04 3.78 -9.56
C PHE A 180 -5.17 3.20 -10.68
N ARG A 181 -4.17 3.97 -11.10
CA ARG A 181 -3.14 3.47 -12.01
C ARG A 181 -2.31 2.40 -11.32
N ASP A 182 -1.70 1.57 -12.15
CA ASP A 182 -0.74 0.56 -11.77
C ASP A 182 0.68 1.05 -12.04
N PHE A 183 1.65 0.38 -11.43
CA PHE A 183 3.05 0.49 -11.80
C PHE A 183 3.68 -0.89 -11.87
N SER A 184 4.71 -1.03 -12.70
CA SER A 184 5.43 -2.30 -12.83
C SER A 184 6.94 -2.06 -12.88
N THR A 185 7.68 -2.85 -12.12
CA THR A 185 9.14 -2.94 -12.22
C THR A 185 9.58 -3.96 -13.27
N LYS A 186 8.65 -4.66 -13.93
CA LYS A 186 8.83 -5.90 -14.72
C LYS A 186 9.25 -7.13 -13.92
N ILE A 187 9.24 -7.02 -12.59
CA ILE A 187 9.44 -8.13 -11.65
C ILE A 187 8.19 -8.26 -10.79
N HIS A 188 7.73 -7.13 -10.25
CA HIS A 188 6.47 -6.98 -9.57
C HIS A 188 5.66 -5.91 -10.30
N LYS A 189 4.36 -6.18 -10.49
CA LYS A 189 3.37 -5.20 -10.88
C LYS A 189 2.42 -4.99 -9.71
N VAL A 190 2.05 -3.74 -9.45
CA VAL A 190 1.17 -3.37 -8.34
C VAL A 190 0.00 -2.56 -8.86
N ASP A 191 -1.20 -3.06 -8.62
CA ASP A 191 -2.47 -2.39 -8.91
C ASP A 191 -3.09 -1.91 -7.61
N THR A 192 -3.53 -0.66 -7.57
CA THR A 192 -4.10 -0.05 -6.36
C THR A 192 -5.57 0.27 -6.57
N ALA A 193 -6.41 -0.07 -5.61
CA ALA A 193 -7.83 0.26 -5.61
C ALA A 193 -8.29 0.70 -4.22
N VAL A 194 -9.31 1.55 -4.18
CA VAL A 194 -10.05 1.85 -2.97
C VAL A 194 -11.50 1.40 -3.14
N ILE A 195 -12.00 0.71 -2.14
CA ILE A 195 -13.35 0.18 -2.06
C ILE A 195 -13.97 0.80 -0.83
N TYR A 196 -15.04 1.58 -0.99
CA TYR A 196 -15.69 2.26 0.13
C TYR A 196 -17.18 2.01 0.11
N LYS A 197 -17.80 2.04 1.30
CA LYS A 197 -19.24 1.88 1.45
C LYS A 197 -19.95 3.07 0.81
N SER A 198 -20.84 2.80 -0.14
CA SER A 198 -21.70 3.82 -0.73
C SER A 198 -22.63 4.37 0.35
N GLY A 199 -22.58 5.68 0.57
CA GLY A 199 -23.55 6.35 1.43
C GLY A 199 -24.89 6.44 0.70
N GLU A 200 -25.75 5.43 0.82
CA GLU A 200 -27.19 5.64 0.60
C GLU A 200 -27.75 6.37 1.82
N GLU A 201 -27.77 7.71 1.74
CA GLU A 201 -28.85 8.59 2.19
C GLU A 201 -28.53 10.03 1.75
N ALA A 202 -28.79 10.31 0.48
CA ALA A 202 -29.03 11.67 0.00
C ALA A 202 -30.40 11.68 -0.70
N LEU A 203 -31.45 11.76 0.12
CA LEU A 203 -32.79 12.19 -0.30
C LEU A 203 -33.05 13.59 0.25
#